data_AF-A0A484Z2C3-F1
#
_entry.id   AF-A0A484Z2C3-F1
#
_cell.length_a   1.000
_cell.length_b   1.000
_cell.length_c   1.000
_cell.angle_alpha   90.00
_cell.angle_beta   90.00
_cell.angle_gamma   90.00
#
_symmetry.space_group_name_H-M   'P 1'
#
loop_
_entity.id
_entity.type
_entity.pdbx_description
1 polymer ?
#
loop_
_entity_poly.entity_id
_entity_poly.type
_entity_poly.pdbx_seq_one_letter_code
_entity_poly.pdbx_strand_id
1 'polypeptide(L)'
;MENRLLQAKAMLPQYDRERLNARIVHLGFGAFHRAHQAVYADILAAEHDSDWGYCEVNLIGGEQQIADLNAQDYLYTVAEMSADAWTSRVVGVVKKALHAQVDGLEAVLSAMCEPQVAIVSLTITEKGYCHSPATGQLMLDHPFIVADLQNPHQPKSAPGVVVEALARRKAAGLPAFSVMSCDNMPENGPCDAQRYLRLRACRGR
;
A
#
# COMPACT_ATOMS: atom_id res chain seq x y z
N MET A 1 -21.42 5.26 16.74
CA MET A 1 -20.95 6.56 17.25
C MET A 1 -20.73 7.44 16.03
N GLU A 2 -21.30 8.64 15.99
CA GLU A 2 -21.15 9.49 14.80
C GLU A 2 -19.68 9.91 14.65
N ASN A 3 -19.11 9.69 13.47
CA ASN A 3 -17.69 9.94 13.22
C ASN A 3 -17.43 11.45 13.16
N ARG A 4 -16.68 11.98 14.12
CA ARG A 4 -16.43 13.43 14.27
C ARG A 4 -15.72 14.04 13.06
N LEU A 5 -15.02 13.25 12.24
CA LEU A 5 -14.38 13.76 11.03
C LEU A 5 -15.41 14.21 9.99
N LEU A 6 -16.60 13.62 9.97
CA LEU A 6 -17.69 14.05 9.09
C LEU A 6 -18.35 15.37 9.50
N GLN A 7 -17.93 15.96 10.63
CA GLN A 7 -18.36 17.27 11.10
C GLN A 7 -17.22 18.30 11.04
N ALA A 8 -16.06 17.93 10.50
CA ALA A 8 -14.92 18.82 10.38
C ALA A 8 -15.20 19.97 9.40
N LYS A 9 -14.59 21.13 9.65
CA LYS A 9 -14.56 22.24 8.69
C LYS A 9 -13.58 21.93 7.56
N ALA A 10 -13.96 21.00 6.69
CA ALA A 10 -13.17 20.43 5.61
C ALA A 10 -14.06 20.12 4.40
N MET A 11 -13.45 19.87 3.25
CA MET A 11 -14.11 19.13 2.17
C MET A 11 -14.34 17.70 2.66
N LEU A 12 -15.60 17.26 2.65
CA LEU A 12 -15.99 15.92 3.08
C LEU A 12 -16.24 15.02 1.86
N PRO A 13 -16.12 13.68 1.99
CA PRO A 13 -16.51 12.77 0.93
C PRO A 13 -17.97 12.98 0.52
N GLN A 14 -18.20 13.34 -0.75
CA GLN A 14 -19.54 13.53 -1.32
C GLN A 14 -20.04 12.30 -2.10
N TYR A 15 -19.26 11.22 -2.09
CA TYR A 15 -19.54 9.95 -2.75
C TYR A 15 -19.93 8.88 -1.73
N ASP A 16 -20.67 7.86 -2.19
CA ASP A 16 -21.00 6.70 -1.36
C ASP A 16 -19.77 5.81 -1.19
N ARG A 17 -19.19 5.84 0.01
CA ARG A 17 -18.00 5.05 0.37
C ARG A 17 -18.26 3.54 0.31
N GLU A 18 -19.51 3.08 0.38
CA GLU A 18 -19.83 1.65 0.26
C GLU A 18 -19.77 1.15 -1.19
N ARG A 19 -19.78 2.04 -2.19
CA ARG A 19 -19.58 1.66 -3.60
C ARG A 19 -18.11 1.38 -3.94
N LEU A 20 -17.17 1.83 -3.12
CA LEU A 20 -15.75 1.63 -3.35
C LEU A 20 -15.33 0.18 -3.08
N ASN A 21 -14.54 -0.36 -4.00
CA ASN A 21 -13.88 -1.66 -3.89
C ASN A 21 -12.40 -1.47 -3.57
N ALA A 22 -11.83 -2.27 -2.67
CA ALA A 22 -10.39 -2.28 -2.42
C ALA A 22 -9.63 -2.88 -3.62
N ARG A 23 -9.42 -2.07 -4.67
CA ARG A 23 -8.76 -2.44 -5.93
C ARG A 23 -7.26 -2.19 -5.88
N ILE A 24 -6.81 -1.36 -4.94
CA ILE A 24 -5.40 -1.05 -4.71
C ILE A 24 -5.03 -1.51 -3.30
N VAL A 25 -3.94 -2.25 -3.17
CA VAL A 25 -3.26 -2.45 -1.89
C VAL A 25 -2.07 -1.49 -1.83
N HIS A 26 -1.95 -0.71 -0.77
CA HIS A 26 -0.79 0.18 -0.59
C HIS A 26 0.09 -0.32 0.55
N LEU A 27 1.39 -0.52 0.26
CA LEU A 27 2.40 -0.89 1.24
C LEU A 27 3.13 0.37 1.71
N GLY A 28 3.02 0.67 3.00
CA GLY A 28 3.60 1.88 3.61
C GLY A 28 2.57 3.00 3.73
N PHE A 29 1.67 2.91 4.71
CA PHE A 29 0.67 3.94 5.02
C PHE A 29 1.32 5.15 5.73
N GLY A 30 2.15 5.88 4.98
CA GLY A 30 2.89 7.05 5.43
C GLY A 30 2.15 8.37 5.25
N ALA A 31 2.80 9.46 5.66
CA ALA A 31 2.27 10.82 5.46
C ALA A 31 2.19 11.18 3.97
N PHE A 32 3.19 10.82 3.17
CA PHE A 32 3.22 11.13 1.74
C PHE A 32 2.08 10.46 0.99
N HIS A 33 1.84 9.16 1.23
CA HIS A 33 0.75 8.46 0.58
C HIS A 33 -0.60 9.10 0.85
N ARG A 34 -0.87 9.36 2.13
CA ARG A 34 -2.09 10.00 2.61
C ARG A 34 -2.36 11.35 1.96
N ALA A 35 -1.32 12.16 1.75
CA ALA A 35 -1.41 13.49 1.20
C ALA A 35 -1.25 13.54 -0.34
N HIS A 36 -0.97 12.41 -1.00
CA HIS A 36 -0.72 12.36 -2.43
C HIS A 36 -1.63 11.35 -3.14
N GLN A 37 -1.27 10.05 -3.22
CA GLN A 37 -2.01 9.11 -4.06
C GLN A 37 -3.46 8.92 -3.60
N ALA A 38 -3.69 8.87 -2.28
CA ALA A 38 -5.04 8.75 -1.74
C ALA A 38 -5.89 10.01 -1.96
N VAL A 39 -5.30 11.21 -2.02
CA VAL A 39 -6.02 12.44 -2.39
C VAL A 39 -6.46 12.40 -3.85
N TYR A 40 -5.61 11.93 -4.77
CA TYR A 40 -6.00 11.74 -6.17
C TYR A 40 -7.15 10.74 -6.30
N ALA A 41 -7.11 9.62 -5.58
CA ALA A 41 -8.20 8.66 -5.59
C ALA A 41 -9.49 9.24 -5.00
N ASP A 42 -9.40 10.06 -3.96
CA ASP A 42 -10.54 10.74 -3.33
C ASP A 42 -11.21 11.74 -4.28
N ILE A 43 -10.40 12.48 -5.04
CA ILE A 43 -10.89 13.36 -6.11
C ILE A 43 -11.60 12.54 -7.19
N LEU A 44 -11.00 11.43 -7.65
CA LEU A 44 -11.62 10.57 -8.66
C LEU A 44 -12.94 9.95 -8.18
N ALA A 45 -13.03 9.56 -6.91
CA ALA A 45 -14.27 9.05 -6.33
C ALA A 45 -15.35 10.15 -6.26
N ALA A 46 -14.98 11.38 -5.92
CA ALA A 46 -15.91 12.50 -5.80
C ALA A 46 -16.39 13.07 -7.14
N GLU A 47 -15.47 13.22 -8.11
CA GLU A 47 -15.71 14.00 -9.32
C GLU A 47 -15.91 13.13 -10.57
N HIS A 48 -15.52 11.85 -10.51
CA HIS A 48 -15.48 10.96 -11.67
C HIS A 48 -16.12 9.59 -11.45
N ASP A 49 -16.92 9.43 -10.38
CA ASP A 49 -17.64 8.19 -10.01
C ASP A 49 -16.71 6.95 -9.94
N SER A 50 -15.45 7.15 -9.57
CA SER A 50 -14.49 6.06 -9.41
C SER A 50 -14.89 5.16 -8.25
N ASP A 51 -14.86 3.85 -8.48
CA ASP A 51 -15.09 2.84 -7.46
C ASP A 51 -13.77 2.29 -6.86
N TRP A 52 -12.63 2.94 -7.14
CA TRP A 52 -11.32 2.49 -6.70
C TRP A 52 -11.01 2.98 -5.28
N GLY A 53 -11.09 2.06 -4.33
CA GLY A 53 -10.65 2.25 -2.94
C GLY A 53 -9.35 1.49 -2.62
N TYR A 54 -8.88 1.73 -1.40
CA TYR A 54 -7.61 1.21 -0.88
C TYR A 54 -7.78 0.17 0.23
N CYS A 55 -6.91 -0.83 0.21
CA CYS A 55 -6.50 -1.57 1.40
C CYS A 55 -5.11 -1.07 1.83
N GLU A 56 -5.05 -0.37 2.96
CA GLU A 56 -3.80 0.15 3.51
C GLU A 56 -3.07 -0.94 4.28
N VAL A 57 -1.76 -1.07 4.07
CA VAL A 57 -0.95 -2.09 4.72
C VAL A 57 0.36 -1.49 5.22
N ASN A 58 0.64 -1.73 6.50
CA ASN A 58 1.97 -1.54 7.07
C ASN A 58 2.60 -2.90 7.40
N LEU A 59 3.82 -3.11 6.90
CA LEU A 59 4.59 -4.35 7.16
C LEU A 59 5.55 -4.21 8.34
N ILE A 60 6.16 -3.04 8.48
CA ILE A 60 7.19 -2.74 9.48
C ILE A 60 6.90 -1.36 10.06
N GLY A 61 6.60 -1.31 11.36
CA GLY A 61 6.22 -0.09 12.06
C GLY A 61 4.91 0.48 11.55
N GLY A 62 4.46 1.55 12.21
CA GLY A 62 3.25 2.24 11.79
C GLY A 62 1.96 1.60 12.32
N GLU A 63 2.06 0.85 13.42
CA GLU A 63 0.97 0.18 14.12
C GLU A 63 -0.11 1.20 14.53
N GLN A 64 0.33 2.33 15.10
CA GLN A 64 -0.58 3.36 15.61
C GLN A 64 -1.41 3.99 14.48
N GLN A 65 -0.81 4.25 13.31
CA GLN A 65 -1.51 4.82 12.17
C GLN A 65 -2.63 3.90 11.66
N ILE A 66 -2.38 2.59 11.62
CA ILE A 66 -3.40 1.60 11.26
C ILE A 66 -4.49 1.53 12.34
N ALA A 67 -4.12 1.56 13.62
CA ALA A 67 -5.08 1.56 14.72
C ALA A 67 -5.99 2.80 14.71
N ASP A 68 -5.40 3.99 14.54
CA ASP A 68 -6.13 5.26 14.44
C ASP A 68 -7.10 5.24 13.26
N LEU A 69 -6.66 4.74 12.10
CA LEU A 69 -7.48 4.67 10.91
C LEU A 69 -8.67 3.72 11.09
N ASN A 70 -8.44 2.54 11.69
CA ASN A 70 -9.52 1.59 12.04
C ASN A 70 -10.53 2.19 13.02
N ALA A 71 -10.07 3.00 14.00
CA ALA A 71 -10.94 3.65 14.98
C ALA A 71 -11.78 4.80 14.41
N GLN A 72 -11.45 5.27 13.20
CA GLN A 72 -12.07 6.43 12.55
C GLN A 72 -12.86 6.04 11.29
N ASP A 73 -13.39 4.82 11.22
CA ASP A 73 -14.10 4.29 10.04
C ASP A 73 -13.30 4.50 8.74
N TYR A 74 -11.98 4.34 8.82
CA TYR A 74 -11.05 4.56 7.72
C TYR A 74 -10.98 5.98 7.15
N LEU A 75 -11.43 6.98 7.91
CA LEU A 75 -11.32 8.39 7.55
C LEU A 75 -10.06 9.01 8.16
N TYR A 76 -9.48 9.97 7.44
CA TYR A 76 -8.42 10.84 7.95
C TYR A 76 -8.46 12.20 7.23
N THR A 77 -7.80 13.20 7.79
CA THR A 77 -7.77 14.56 7.22
C THR A 77 -6.41 14.88 6.61
N VAL A 78 -6.42 15.50 5.43
CA VAL A 78 -5.28 16.18 4.82
C VAL A 78 -5.50 17.68 4.93
N ALA A 79 -4.50 18.41 5.41
CA ALA A 79 -4.51 19.87 5.44
C ALA A 79 -3.43 20.39 4.48
N GLU A 80 -3.85 21.18 3.50
CA GLU A 80 -2.95 21.86 2.56
C GLU A 80 -2.72 23.28 3.07
N MET A 81 -1.47 23.70 3.18
CA MET A 81 -1.09 25.01 3.70
C MET A 81 -0.13 25.70 2.74
N SER A 82 -0.41 26.95 2.41
CA SER A 82 0.47 27.84 1.66
C SER A 82 0.67 29.16 2.43
N ALA A 83 1.41 30.10 1.86
CA ALA A 83 1.57 31.43 2.45
C ALA A 83 0.25 32.22 2.53
N ASP A 84 -0.67 31.96 1.60
CA ASP A 84 -1.88 32.76 1.40
C ASP A 84 -3.13 32.13 2.02
N ALA A 85 -3.16 30.79 2.13
CA ALA A 85 -4.35 30.07 2.55
C ALA A 85 -4.04 28.69 3.13
N TRP A 86 -5.05 28.12 3.79
CA TRP A 86 -5.09 26.69 4.07
C TRP A 86 -6.46 26.11 3.77
N THR A 87 -6.47 24.87 3.29
CA THR A 87 -7.67 24.08 3.06
C THR A 87 -7.52 22.73 3.75
N SER A 88 -8.62 22.02 3.94
CA SER A 88 -8.56 20.65 4.44
C SER A 88 -9.58 19.76 3.76
N ARG A 89 -9.25 18.47 3.68
CA ARG A 89 -10.05 17.41 3.07
C ARG A 89 -10.08 16.21 3.99
N VAL A 90 -11.26 15.68 4.28
CA VAL A 90 -11.42 14.35 4.87
C VAL A 90 -11.41 13.34 3.73
N VAL A 91 -10.40 12.47 3.70
CA VAL A 91 -10.23 11.44 2.68
C VAL A 91 -10.99 10.18 3.10
N GLY A 92 -11.77 9.62 2.17
CA GLY A 92 -12.69 8.51 2.43
C GLY A 92 -12.45 7.22 1.63
N VAL A 93 -11.37 7.15 0.85
CA VAL A 93 -11.14 6.04 -0.11
C VAL A 93 -10.63 4.75 0.50
N VAL A 94 -10.23 4.76 1.78
CA VAL A 94 -9.75 3.56 2.45
C VAL A 94 -10.93 2.69 2.86
N LYS A 95 -10.87 1.40 2.51
CA LYS A 95 -11.88 0.38 2.84
C LYS A 95 -11.40 -0.65 3.84
N LYS A 96 -10.09 -0.78 4.01
CA LYS A 96 -9.47 -1.73 4.94
C LYS A 96 -8.09 -1.22 5.31
N ALA A 97 -7.66 -1.48 6.54
CA ALA A 97 -6.34 -1.11 7.02
C ALA A 97 -5.76 -2.26 7.86
N LEU A 98 -4.59 -2.75 7.48
CA LEU A 98 -3.95 -3.93 8.06
C LEU A 98 -2.53 -3.62 8.50
N HIS A 99 -2.11 -4.24 9.60
CA HIS A 99 -0.73 -4.27 10.04
C HIS A 99 -0.24 -5.71 10.16
N ALA A 100 0.89 -6.04 9.52
CA ALA A 100 1.36 -7.43 9.42
C ALA A 100 1.62 -8.11 10.78
N GLN A 101 1.97 -7.35 11.82
CA GLN A 101 2.18 -7.88 13.19
C GLN A 101 0.91 -7.90 14.05
N VAL A 102 -0.13 -7.15 13.70
CA VAL A 102 -1.37 -7.06 14.49
C VAL A 102 -2.41 -8.01 13.91
N ASP A 103 -2.68 -7.90 12.62
CA ASP A 103 -3.66 -8.73 11.89
C ASP A 103 -3.04 -10.04 11.38
N GLY A 104 -1.71 -10.09 11.31
CA GLY A 104 -0.95 -11.22 10.79
C GLY A 104 -0.66 -11.12 9.30
N LEU A 105 0.48 -11.69 8.90
CA LEU A 105 0.93 -11.73 7.50
C LEU A 105 -0.08 -12.42 6.57
N GLU A 106 -0.79 -13.43 7.06
CA GLU A 106 -1.77 -14.15 6.25
C GLU A 106 -2.98 -13.28 5.90
N ALA A 107 -3.39 -12.36 6.78
CA ALA A 107 -4.45 -11.39 6.48
C ALA A 107 -4.02 -10.44 5.36
N VAL A 108 -2.75 -10.00 5.37
CA VAL A 108 -2.15 -9.18 4.31
C VAL A 108 -2.10 -9.94 2.98
N LEU A 109 -1.56 -11.16 2.97
CA LEU A 109 -1.45 -11.97 1.76
C LEU A 109 -2.83 -12.33 1.19
N SER A 110 -3.80 -12.61 2.06
CA SER A 110 -5.20 -12.85 1.66
C SER A 110 -5.80 -11.62 0.97
N ALA A 111 -5.63 -10.42 1.54
CA ALA A 111 -6.09 -9.18 0.93
C ALA A 111 -5.45 -8.94 -0.45
N MET A 112 -4.14 -9.18 -0.60
CA MET A 112 -3.44 -9.05 -1.89
C MET A 112 -3.86 -10.09 -2.93
N CYS A 113 -4.45 -11.21 -2.49
CA CYS A 113 -4.96 -12.27 -3.36
C CYS A 113 -6.44 -12.11 -3.71
N GLU A 114 -7.13 -11.08 -3.21
CA GLU A 114 -8.51 -10.82 -3.61
C GLU A 114 -8.59 -10.52 -5.13
N PRO A 115 -9.54 -11.10 -5.88
CA PRO A 115 -9.52 -11.04 -7.36
C PRO A 115 -9.55 -9.62 -7.94
N GLN A 116 -10.24 -8.70 -7.27
CA GLN A 116 -10.39 -7.30 -7.70
C GLN A 116 -9.14 -6.44 -7.49
N VAL A 117 -8.15 -6.92 -6.72
CA VAL A 117 -6.88 -6.21 -6.54
C VAL A 117 -6.13 -6.20 -7.85
N ALA A 118 -5.99 -5.01 -8.42
CA ALA A 118 -5.35 -4.76 -9.69
C ALA A 118 -3.98 -4.08 -9.55
N ILE A 119 -3.74 -3.39 -8.43
CA ILE A 119 -2.49 -2.66 -8.18
C ILE A 119 -2.00 -2.91 -6.75
N VAL A 120 -0.69 -3.14 -6.62
CA VAL A 120 0.03 -3.00 -5.35
C VAL A 120 0.96 -1.81 -5.47
N SER A 121 0.71 -0.76 -4.70
CA SER A 121 1.52 0.47 -4.70
C SER A 121 2.39 0.57 -3.45
N LEU A 122 3.50 1.31 -3.51
CA LEU A 122 4.50 1.34 -2.42
C LEU A 122 4.98 2.76 -2.10
N THR A 123 5.05 3.09 -0.80
CA THR A 123 5.86 4.19 -0.24
C THR A 123 6.62 3.71 0.99
N ILE A 124 7.53 2.75 0.76
CA ILE A 124 8.26 2.03 1.83
C ILE A 124 9.64 2.62 2.13
N THR A 125 9.97 3.77 1.56
CA THR A 125 11.30 4.39 1.53
C THR A 125 12.32 3.56 0.75
N GLU A 126 13.43 4.20 0.35
CA GLU A 126 14.54 3.55 -0.37
C GLU A 126 15.05 2.27 0.33
N LYS A 127 15.08 2.29 1.67
CA LYS A 127 15.57 1.17 2.49
C LYS A 127 14.62 -0.04 2.47
N GLY A 128 13.33 0.17 2.22
CA GLY A 128 12.32 -0.88 2.21
C GLY A 128 12.51 -1.90 1.06
N TYR A 129 13.23 -1.52 0.01
CA TYR A 129 13.47 -2.37 -1.17
C TYR A 129 14.65 -3.34 -1.02
N CYS A 130 15.40 -3.28 0.09
CA CYS A 130 16.58 -4.11 0.34
C CYS A 130 17.59 -4.09 -0.82
N HIS A 131 17.83 -2.91 -1.41
CA HIS A 131 18.67 -2.72 -2.58
C HIS A 131 19.95 -1.96 -2.27
N SER A 132 20.98 -2.14 -3.10
CA SER A 132 22.23 -1.37 -3.02
C SER A 132 22.02 0.00 -3.67
N PRO A 133 22.19 1.12 -2.95
CA PRO A 133 22.00 2.46 -3.52
C PRO A 133 22.92 2.74 -4.72
N ALA A 134 24.11 2.12 -4.74
CA ALA A 134 25.09 2.31 -5.79
C ALA A 134 24.72 1.60 -7.11
N THR A 135 23.95 0.51 -7.06
CA THR A 135 23.67 -0.33 -8.23
C THR A 135 22.18 -0.50 -8.53
N GLY A 136 21.29 -0.10 -7.63
CA GLY A 136 19.85 -0.33 -7.73
C GLY A 136 19.43 -1.80 -7.49
N GLN A 137 20.40 -2.72 -7.39
CA GLN A 137 20.18 -4.16 -7.36
C GLN A 137 19.77 -4.67 -5.98
N LEU A 138 18.96 -5.73 -5.95
CA LEU A 138 18.58 -6.43 -4.72
C LEU A 138 19.83 -7.00 -4.02
N MET A 139 19.98 -6.72 -2.73
CA MET A 139 21.04 -7.24 -1.88
C MET A 139 20.63 -8.61 -1.33
N LEU A 140 21.18 -9.68 -1.90
CA LEU A 140 20.82 -11.05 -1.52
C LEU A 140 21.33 -11.46 -0.13
N ASP A 141 22.33 -10.75 0.37
CA ASP A 141 22.90 -10.88 1.71
C ASP A 141 22.16 -10.03 2.75
N HIS A 142 21.19 -9.20 2.34
CA HIS A 142 20.39 -8.43 3.28
C HIS A 142 19.58 -9.37 4.20
N PRO A 143 19.57 -9.18 5.54
CA PRO A 143 18.97 -10.13 6.48
C PRO A 143 17.51 -10.50 6.17
N PHE A 144 16.70 -9.52 5.74
CA PHE A 144 15.32 -9.81 5.33
C PHE A 144 15.23 -10.64 4.05
N ILE A 145 16.12 -10.43 3.07
CA ILE A 145 16.12 -11.20 1.83
C ILE A 145 16.60 -12.63 2.08
N VAL A 146 17.63 -12.81 2.92
CA VAL A 146 18.08 -14.13 3.37
C VAL A 146 16.94 -14.89 4.06
N ALA A 147 16.24 -14.25 5.00
CA ALA A 147 15.10 -14.85 5.70
C ALA A 147 13.96 -15.22 4.74
N ASP A 148 13.64 -14.34 3.79
CA ASP A 148 12.58 -14.56 2.80
C ASP A 148 12.93 -15.63 1.76
N LEU A 149 14.21 -15.89 1.53
CA LEU A 149 14.67 -17.00 0.69
C LEU A 149 14.60 -18.34 1.45
N GLN A 150 14.89 -18.33 2.75
CA GLN A 150 14.79 -19.52 3.61
C GLN A 150 13.34 -19.92 3.88
N ASN A 151 12.43 -18.95 4.07
CA ASN A 151 11.00 -19.20 4.29
C ASN A 151 10.12 -18.34 3.37
N PRO A 152 10.00 -18.69 2.08
CA PRO A 152 9.34 -17.85 1.09
C PRO A 152 7.84 -17.66 1.30
N HIS A 153 7.21 -18.52 2.12
CA HIS A 153 5.79 -18.49 2.45
C HIS A 153 5.46 -17.63 3.69
N GLN A 154 6.49 -17.18 4.41
CA GLN A 154 6.35 -16.23 5.52
C GLN A 154 7.33 -15.05 5.34
N PRO A 155 7.24 -14.31 4.22
CA PRO A 155 8.15 -13.21 3.94
C PRO A 155 7.97 -12.05 4.91
N LYS A 156 9.07 -11.35 5.19
CA LYS A 156 9.14 -10.15 6.02
C LYS A 156 9.44 -8.90 5.21
N SER A 157 10.15 -9.03 4.09
CA SER A 157 10.45 -7.88 3.21
C SER A 157 9.26 -7.56 2.31
N ALA A 158 9.09 -6.29 1.94
CA ALA A 158 8.08 -5.92 0.96
C ALA A 158 8.25 -6.68 -0.37
N PRO A 159 9.47 -6.86 -0.93
CA PRO A 159 9.65 -7.72 -2.10
C PRO A 159 9.22 -9.17 -1.89
N GLY A 160 9.51 -9.76 -0.73
CA GLY A 160 9.09 -11.12 -0.43
C GLY A 160 7.57 -11.26 -0.36
N VAL A 161 6.88 -10.30 0.26
CA VAL A 161 5.42 -10.26 0.37
C VAL A 161 4.77 -10.14 -1.01
N VAL A 162 5.27 -9.22 -1.86
CA VAL A 162 4.79 -9.05 -3.23
C VAL A 162 4.97 -10.33 -4.06
N VAL A 163 6.16 -10.95 -4.01
CA VAL A 163 6.44 -12.17 -4.78
C VAL A 163 5.60 -13.35 -4.29
N GLU A 164 5.39 -13.48 -2.98
CA GLU A 164 4.52 -14.54 -2.43
C GLU A 164 3.05 -14.33 -2.83
N ALA A 165 2.52 -13.10 -2.76
CA ALA A 165 1.17 -12.81 -3.23
C ALA A 165 0.99 -13.13 -4.72
N LEU A 166 1.95 -12.76 -5.57
CA LEU A 166 1.93 -13.12 -6.99
C LEU A 166 1.99 -14.64 -7.22
N ALA A 167 2.78 -15.37 -6.42
CA ALA A 167 2.85 -16.82 -6.49
C ALA A 167 1.51 -17.48 -6.13
N ARG A 168 0.83 -16.99 -5.07
CA ARG A 168 -0.49 -17.46 -4.65
C ARG A 168 -1.56 -17.16 -5.70
N ARG A 169 -1.58 -15.94 -6.25
CA ARG A 169 -2.48 -15.56 -7.35
C ARG A 169 -2.30 -16.46 -8.56
N LYS A 170 -1.05 -16.72 -8.97
CA LYS A 170 -0.73 -17.65 -10.06
C LYS A 170 -1.25 -19.07 -9.77
N ALA A 171 -1.06 -19.58 -8.55
CA ALA A 171 -1.55 -20.90 -8.15
C ALA A 171 -3.08 -20.99 -8.16
N ALA A 172 -3.77 -19.89 -7.85
CA ALA A 172 -5.23 -19.77 -7.88
C ALA A 172 -5.81 -19.42 -9.26
N GLY A 173 -4.99 -19.25 -10.30
CA GLY A 173 -5.45 -18.86 -11.63
C GLY A 173 -5.93 -17.41 -11.74
N LEU A 174 -5.54 -16.55 -10.80
CA LEU A 174 -5.88 -15.13 -10.80
C LEU A 174 -4.90 -14.31 -11.66
N PRO A 175 -5.37 -13.20 -12.28
CA PRO A 175 -4.47 -12.29 -12.99
C PRO A 175 -3.47 -11.66 -12.02
N ALA A 176 -2.26 -11.35 -12.51
CA ALA A 176 -1.29 -10.56 -11.75
C ALA A 176 -1.81 -9.13 -11.53
N PHE A 177 -1.35 -8.50 -10.44
CA PHE A 177 -1.50 -7.05 -10.24
C PHE A 177 -0.28 -6.31 -10.80
N SER A 178 -0.46 -5.03 -11.13
CA SER A 178 0.64 -4.11 -11.40
C SER A 178 1.34 -3.73 -10.10
N VAL A 179 2.66 -3.64 -10.11
CA VAL A 179 3.43 -3.11 -8.97
C VAL A 179 3.87 -1.69 -9.28
N MET A 180 3.46 -0.73 -8.43
CA MET A 180 3.64 0.70 -8.67
C MET A 180 4.38 1.37 -7.50
N SER A 181 5.68 1.57 -7.65
CA SER A 181 6.44 2.37 -6.70
C SER A 181 6.08 3.85 -6.81
N CYS A 182 5.88 4.48 -5.65
CA CYS A 182 5.74 5.92 -5.50
C CYS A 182 6.84 6.50 -4.60
N ASP A 183 7.91 5.74 -4.36
CA ASP A 183 9.09 6.23 -3.65
C ASP A 183 9.98 7.08 -4.57
N ASN A 184 10.71 8.01 -3.97
CA ASN A 184 11.60 8.94 -4.66
C ASN A 184 12.94 8.27 -5.04
N MET A 185 12.89 7.33 -5.98
CA MET A 185 14.07 6.70 -6.57
C MET A 185 14.09 6.93 -8.07
N PRO A 186 15.28 7.17 -8.68
CA PRO A 186 15.40 7.17 -10.12
C PRO A 186 14.97 5.81 -10.70
N GLU A 187 14.20 5.82 -11.77
CA GLU A 187 13.71 4.62 -12.47
C GLU A 187 13.08 3.57 -11.53
N ASN A 188 12.26 4.02 -10.59
CA ASN A 188 11.66 3.17 -9.56
C ASN A 188 10.91 1.94 -10.14
N GLY A 189 10.16 2.10 -11.24
CA GLY A 189 9.45 1.00 -11.92
C GLY A 189 10.38 -0.09 -12.49
N PRO A 190 11.28 0.22 -13.45
CA PRO A 190 12.23 -0.76 -13.99
C PRO A 190 13.10 -1.44 -12.93
N CYS A 191 13.54 -0.69 -11.92
CA CYS A 191 14.32 -1.22 -10.81
C CYS A 191 13.53 -2.27 -10.01
N ASP A 192 12.27 -2.01 -9.71
CA ASP A 192 11.42 -2.95 -8.97
C ASP A 192 11.13 -4.23 -9.72
N ALA A 193 10.82 -4.12 -11.02
CA ALA A 193 10.63 -5.30 -11.86
C ALA A 193 11.87 -6.22 -11.85
N GLN A 194 13.09 -5.65 -11.97
CA GLN A 194 14.33 -6.42 -11.90
C GLN A 194 14.53 -7.08 -10.53
N ARG A 195 14.22 -6.36 -9.44
CA ARG A 195 14.33 -6.88 -8.06
C ARG A 195 13.41 -8.07 -7.83
N TYR A 196 12.13 -7.96 -8.21
CA TYR A 196 11.16 -9.05 -8.04
C TYR A 196 11.49 -10.26 -8.91
N LEU A 197 11.93 -10.05 -10.16
CA LEU A 197 12.38 -11.12 -11.04
C LEU A 197 13.61 -11.85 -10.46
N ARG A 198 14.58 -11.10 -9.92
CA ARG A 198 15.77 -11.67 -9.30
C ARG A 198 15.43 -12.47 -8.03
N LEU A 199 14.57 -11.93 -7.16
CA LEU A 199 14.11 -12.65 -5.96
C LEU A 199 13.39 -13.95 -6.34
N ARG A 200 12.49 -13.88 -7.33
CA ARG A 200 11.79 -15.05 -7.87
C ARG A 200 12.77 -16.10 -8.41
N ALA A 201 13.75 -15.69 -9.22
CA ALA A 201 14.75 -16.61 -9.79
C ALA A 201 15.53 -17.35 -8.69
N CYS A 202 15.91 -16.65 -7.61
CA CYS A 202 16.58 -17.26 -6.46
C CYS A 202 15.69 -18.24 -5.66
N ARG A 203 14.36 -18.13 -5.75
CA ARG A 203 13.40 -19.08 -5.14
C ARG A 203 13.22 -20.37 -5.96
N GLY A 204 13.84 -20.48 -7.14
CA GLY A 204 13.76 -21.66 -8.00
C GLY A 204 12.38 -21.89 -8.64
N ARG A 205 11.58 -20.83 -8.87
CA ARG A 205 10.21 -20.90 -9.42
C ARG A 205 9.94 -19.91 -10.54
#